data_AF-A0A2V6HY58-F1
#
_entry.id   AF-A0A2V6HY58-F1
#
_cell.length_a   1.000
_cell.length_b   1.000
_cell.length_c   1.000
_cell.angle_alpha   90.00
_cell.angle_beta   90.00
_cell.angle_gamma   90.00
#
_symmetry.space_group_name_H-M   'P 1'
#
loop_
_entity.id
_entity.type
_entity.pdbx_description
1 polymer ?
#
loop_
_entity_poly.entity_id
_entity_poly.type
_entity_poly.pdbx_seq_one_letter_code
_entity_poly.pdbx_strand_id
1 'polypeptide(L)' 'MSGSASLGTDYTLSGSPGQVTIPAGQSSGSVTLSASSTNAKKKKTATMNLQSGAGYKLAKPKNATVTIAP' A
#
# COMPACT_ATOMS: atom_id res chain seq x y z
N MET A 1 -5.95 2.86 3.08
CA MET A 1 -4.89 3.79 2.62
C MET A 1 -5.17 5.16 3.21
N SER A 2 -4.14 5.92 3.58
CA SER A 2 -4.26 7.31 4.05
C SER A 2 -3.22 8.20 3.37
N GLY A 3 -3.42 9.52 3.35
CA GLY A 3 -2.49 10.49 2.77
C GLY A 3 -3.12 11.32 1.64
N SER A 4 -2.29 12.10 0.95
CA SER A 4 -2.73 13.05 -0.09
C SER A 4 -2.63 12.48 -1.52
N ALA A 5 -2.07 11.28 -1.67
CA ALA A 5 -1.96 10.60 -2.95
C ALA A 5 -3.27 9.86 -3.30
N SER A 6 -3.70 9.96 -4.56
CA SER A 6 -4.90 9.31 -5.08
C SER A 6 -4.56 8.04 -5.87
N LEU A 7 -5.25 6.93 -5.55
CA LEU A 7 -5.13 5.67 -6.29
C LEU A 7 -5.62 5.86 -7.74
N GLY A 8 -4.88 5.31 -8.70
CA GLY A 8 -5.16 5.41 -10.13
C GLY A 8 -4.62 6.68 -10.80
N THR A 9 -4.35 7.75 -10.03
CA THR A 9 -3.78 9.00 -10.57
C THR A 9 -2.32 9.19 -10.15
N ASP A 10 -2.03 9.07 -8.85
CA ASP A 10 -0.70 9.29 -8.28
C ASP A 10 0.05 7.98 -8.05
N TYR A 11 -0.66 6.88 -7.79
CA TYR A 11 -0.07 5.55 -7.67
C TYR A 11 -1.08 4.48 -8.07
N THR A 12 -0.58 3.30 -8.41
CA THR A 12 -1.36 2.09 -8.57
C THR A 12 -0.92 1.05 -7.54
N LEU A 13 -1.84 0.15 -7.18
CA LEU A 13 -1.57 -0.99 -6.32
C LEU A 13 -1.73 -2.25 -7.14
N SER A 14 -0.80 -3.18 -6.97
CA SER A 14 -0.99 -4.56 -7.43
C SER A 14 -2.02 -5.29 -6.55
N GLY A 15 -2.86 -6.11 -7.18
CA GLY A 15 -3.96 -6.81 -6.50
C GLY A 15 -5.20 -5.93 -6.27
N SER A 16 -6.07 -6.36 -5.37
CA SER A 16 -7.29 -5.63 -5.01
C SER A 16 -6.98 -4.54 -3.99
N PRO A 17 -7.30 -3.26 -4.27
CA PRO A 17 -7.08 -2.17 -3.31
C PRO A 17 -7.74 -2.47 -1.97
N GLY A 18 -6.95 -2.42 -0.89
CA GLY A 18 -7.45 -2.69 0.46
C GLY A 18 -7.56 -4.17 0.83
N GLN A 19 -7.16 -5.09 -0.05
CA GLN A 19 -7.11 -6.52 0.22
C GLN A 19 -5.73 -7.09 -0.09
N VAL A 20 -5.23 -7.93 0.81
CA VAL A 20 -4.06 -8.77 0.55
C VAL A 20 -4.42 -10.19 0.95
N THR A 21 -4.27 -11.13 0.02
CA THR A 21 -4.51 -12.55 0.28
C THR A 21 -3.18 -13.22 0.54
N ILE A 22 -3.04 -13.87 1.70
CA ILE A 22 -1.90 -14.73 2.02
C ILE A 22 -2.35 -16.17 1.73
N PRO A 23 -1.80 -16.83 0.70
CA PRO A 23 -2.18 -18.20 0.36
C PRO A 23 -1.90 -19.17 1.51
N ALA A 24 -2.63 -20.29 1.56
CA ALA A 24 -2.38 -21.35 2.52
C ALA A 24 -0.94 -21.87 2.39
N GLY A 25 -0.23 -21.96 3.53
CA GLY A 25 1.18 -22.35 3.57
C GLY A 25 2.17 -21.20 3.40
N GLN A 26 1.72 -19.98 3.07
CA GLN A 26 2.57 -18.79 3.04
C GLN A 26 2.52 -18.03 4.37
N SER A 27 3.66 -17.45 4.76
CA SER A 27 3.78 -16.60 5.93
C SER A 27 3.68 -15.10 5.59
N SER A 28 3.70 -14.75 4.30
CA SER A 28 3.70 -13.37 3.82
C SER A 28 2.90 -13.21 2.53
N GLY A 29 2.46 -11.97 2.27
CA GLY A 29 1.84 -11.54 1.03
C GLY A 29 2.52 -10.27 0.55
N SER A 30 2.62 -10.11 -0.77
CA SER A 30 3.28 -8.98 -1.40
C SER A 30 2.24 -8.01 -1.97
N VAL A 31 2.38 -6.73 -1.67
CA VAL A 31 1.61 -5.66 -2.34
C VAL A 31 2.61 -4.65 -2.89
N THR A 32 2.73 -4.61 -4.22
CA THR A 32 3.52 -3.61 -4.92
C THR A 32 2.71 -2.34 -5.08
N LEU A 33 3.26 -1.22 -4.60
CA LEU A 33 2.77 0.13 -4.87
C LEU A 33 3.66 0.75 -5.94
N SER A 34 3.07 1.10 -7.08
CA SER A 34 3.76 1.76 -8.19
C SER A 34 3.38 3.23 -8.20
N ALA A 35 4.32 4.09 -7.83
CA ALA A 35 4.11 5.54 -7.89
C ALA A 35 4.20 6.03 -9.34
N SER A 36 3.29 6.93 -9.71
CA SER A 36 3.30 7.65 -10.99
C SER A 36 3.52 9.13 -10.69
N SER A 37 4.73 9.63 -10.98
CA SER A 37 5.08 11.04 -10.82
C SER A 37 4.54 11.94 -11.93
N THR A 38 3.95 11.36 -12.98
CA THR A 38 3.47 12.08 -14.17
C THR A 38 2.48 13.21 -13.87
N ASN A 39 1.73 13.13 -12.76
CA ASN A 39 0.79 14.16 -12.31
C ASN A 39 1.20 14.86 -11.00
N ALA A 40 2.36 14.52 -10.43
CA ALA A 40 2.78 14.99 -9.13
C ALA A 40 3.35 16.42 -9.23
N LYS A 41 2.48 17.45 -9.22
CA LYS A 41 2.91 18.86 -9.15
C LYS A 41 3.47 19.27 -7.77
N LYS A 42 3.26 18.45 -6.74
CA LYS A 42 3.70 18.62 -5.35
C LYS A 42 3.96 17.26 -4.74
N LYS A 43 4.77 17.21 -3.67
CA LYS A 43 4.97 15.98 -2.89
C LYS A 43 3.63 15.48 -2.35
N LYS A 44 3.32 14.21 -2.60
CA LYS A 44 2.14 13.51 -2.10
C LYS A 44 2.57 12.29 -1.30
N THR A 45 1.76 11.90 -0.32
CA THR A 45 2.03 10.75 0.54
C THR A 45 0.96 9.68 0.36
N ALA A 46 1.39 8.43 0.28
CA ALA A 46 0.55 7.25 0.30
C ALA A 46 0.98 6.38 1.47
N THR A 47 0.14 6.29 2.50
CA THR A 47 0.37 5.43 3.66
C THR A 47 -0.54 4.22 3.59
N MET A 48 0.07 3.04 3.53
CA MET A 48 -0.58 1.75 3.65
C MET A 48 -0.59 1.34 5.11
N ASN A 49 -1.79 1.08 5.65
CA ASN A 49 -1.97 0.58 7.01
C ASN A 49 -2.50 -0.85 6.93
N LEU A 50 -1.82 -1.77 7.60
CA LEU A 50 -2.18 -3.18 7.69
C LEU A 50 -3.11 -3.39 8.88
N GLN A 51 -4.29 -3.96 8.63
CA GLN A 51 -5.24 -4.32 9.66
C GLN A 51 -5.10 -5.79 10.03
N SER A 52 -5.05 -6.08 11.33
CA SER A 52 -5.02 -7.45 11.84
C SER A 52 -6.37 -8.11 11.59
N GLY A 53 -6.35 -9.38 11.18
CA GLY A 53 -7.52 -10.22 11.01
C GLY A 53 -7.47 -11.46 11.91
N ALA A 54 -8.52 -12.26 11.86
CA ALA A 54 -8.56 -13.55 12.54
C ALA A 54 -7.66 -14.57 11.80
N GLY A 55 -6.89 -15.37 12.53
CA GLY A 55 -6.08 -16.46 11.97
C GLY A 55 -4.64 -16.10 11.58
N TYR A 56 -4.21 -14.83 11.69
CA TYR A 56 -2.82 -14.43 11.44
C TYR A 56 -2.34 -13.31 12.38
N LYS A 57 -1.03 -13.23 12.61
CA LYS A 57 -0.40 -12.13 13.37
C LYS A 57 0.40 -11.26 12.41
N LEU A 58 0.17 -9.96 12.45
CA LEU A 58 0.99 -8.97 11.75
C LEU A 58 2.24 -8.64 12.55
N ALA A 59 3.41 -8.87 11.96
CA ALA A 59 4.68 -8.34 12.47
C ALA A 59 4.75 -6.81 12.28
N LYS A 60 5.67 -6.16 13.01
CA LYS A 60 5.99 -4.74 12.78
C LYS A 60 7.00 -4.63 11.62
N PRO A 61 6.94 -3.58 10.79
CA PRO A 61 6.00 -2.45 10.85
C PRO A 61 4.61 -2.80 10.25
N LYS A 62 3.54 -2.29 10.87
CA LYS A 62 2.15 -2.47 10.39
C LYS A 62 1.71 -1.36 9.43
N ASN A 63 2.60 -0.45 9.09
CA ASN A 63 2.32 0.67 8.23
C ASN A 63 3.55 0.96 7.37
N ALA A 64 3.31 1.30 6.12
CA ALA A 64 4.34 1.70 5.16
C ALA A 64 3.91 3.02 4.52
N THR A 65 4.79 4.02 4.53
CA THR A 65 4.52 5.32 3.90
C THR A 65 5.45 5.50 2.71
N VAL A 66 4.86 5.77 1.56
CA VAL A 66 5.57 6.13 0.33
C VAL A 66 5.33 7.61 0.07
N THR A 67 6.41 8.33 -0.21
CA THR A 67 6.34 9.73 -0.64
C THR A 67 6.59 9.78 -2.14
N ILE A 68 5.61 10.33 -2.86
CA ILE A 68 5.64 10.52 -4.30
C ILE A 68 6.08 11.97 -4.51
N ALA A 69 7.28 12.14 -5.05
CA ALA A 69 7.82 13.45 -5.41
C ALA A 69 7.58 13.74 -6.91
N PRO A 70 7.54 15.02 -7.31
CA PRO A 70 7.69 15.42 -8.71
C PRO A 70 8.95 14.81 -9.35
#